data_AF-A0A0M1JLC7-F1
#
_entry.id   AF-A0A0M1JLC7-F1
#
_cell.length_a   1.000
_cell.length_b   1.000
_cell.length_c   1.000
_cell.angle_alpha   90.00
_cell.angle_beta   90.00
_cell.angle_gamma   90.00
#
_symmetry.space_group_name_H-M   'P 1'
#
loop_
_entity.id
_entity.type
_entity.pdbx_description
1 polymer ?
#
loop_
_entity_poly.entity_id
_entity_poly.type
_entity_poly.pdbx_seq_one_letter_code
_entity_poly.pdbx_strand_id
1 'polypeptide(L)'
;MMTNDLENQEALQYAQGTPVKLKNKPDRLYIVAEYDPMMVPPIWLVNDPKPHYPHELELIIDLFCPVQNMSKAVTRSPGQLQPI
;
A
#
# COMPACT_ATOMS: atom_id res chain seq x y z
N MET A 1 10.70 22.75 5.24
CA MET A 1 9.42 22.08 4.92
C MET A 1 9.75 20.60 4.73
N MET A 2 9.36 19.74 5.67
CA MET A 2 9.67 18.29 5.72
C MET A 2 8.39 17.49 6.00
N THR A 3 7.28 17.87 5.36
CA THR A 3 5.97 17.25 5.59
C THR A 3 5.75 16.03 4.69
N ASN A 4 6.33 16.05 3.49
CA ASN A 4 6.09 15.02 2.48
C ASN A 4 6.73 13.67 2.82
N ASP A 5 7.84 13.66 3.57
CA ASP A 5 8.55 12.40 3.86
C ASP A 5 7.72 11.49 4.77
N LEU A 6 7.02 12.07 5.75
CA LEU A 6 6.16 11.31 6.66
C LEU A 6 4.92 10.78 5.95
N GLU A 7 4.22 11.62 5.19
CA GLU A 7 3.04 11.24 4.42
C GLU A 7 3.36 10.13 3.41
N ASN A 8 4.52 10.24 2.74
CA ASN A 8 4.99 9.21 1.82
C ASN A 8 5.32 7.89 2.55
N GLN A 9 5.91 7.97 3.75
CA GLN A 9 6.19 6.78 4.55
C GLN A 9 4.91 6.09 5.03
N GLU A 10 3.89 6.84 5.45
CA GLU A 10 2.59 6.28 5.82
C GLU A 10 1.88 5.65 4.61
N ALA A 11 1.90 6.31 3.45
CA ALA A 11 1.32 5.78 2.22
C ALA A 11 1.99 4.45 1.80
N LEU A 12 3.30 4.30 2.03
CA LEU A 12 4.02 3.03 1.79
C LEU A 12 3.63 1.95 2.81
N GLN A 13 3.51 2.32 4.08
CA GLN A 13 3.13 1.37 5.15
C GLN A 13 1.71 0.83 4.91
N TYR A 14 0.76 1.69 4.56
CA TYR A 14 -0.63 1.33 4.33
C TYR A 14 -0.97 1.23 2.84
N ALA A 15 -0.01 0.79 2.03
CA ALA A 15 -0.30 0.45 0.64
C ALA A 15 -1.39 -0.63 0.55
N GLN A 16 -2.14 -0.63 -0.54
CA GLN A 16 -3.12 -1.67 -0.81
C GLN A 16 -2.48 -3.06 -0.76
N GLY A 17 -3.12 -3.99 -0.06
CA GLY A 17 -2.61 -5.34 0.16
C GLY A 17 -1.79 -5.52 1.43
N THR A 18 -1.44 -4.44 2.14
CA THR A 18 -0.74 -4.56 3.42
C THR A 18 -1.61 -5.30 4.45
N PRO A 19 -1.09 -6.35 5.10
CA PRO A 19 -1.77 -7.02 6.20
C PRO A 19 -1.65 -6.24 7.51
N VAL A 20 -2.78 -6.05 8.19
CA VAL A 20 -2.87 -5.31 9.45
C VAL A 20 -3.81 -5.99 10.45
N LYS A 21 -3.64 -5.66 11.73
CA LYS A 21 -4.60 -5.97 12.78
C LYS A 21 -5.16 -4.69 13.37
N LEU A 22 -6.42 -4.73 13.80
CA LEU A 22 -6.95 -3.68 14.66
C LEU A 22 -6.53 -3.96 16.10
N LYS A 23 -6.01 -2.96 16.80
CA LYS A 23 -5.59 -3.09 18.21
C LYS A 23 -6.71 -3.54 19.14
N ASN A 24 -7.95 -3.17 18.82
CA ASN A 24 -9.15 -3.58 19.58
C ASN A 24 -9.70 -4.96 19.17
N LYS A 25 -9.17 -5.57 18.10
CA LYS A 25 -9.54 -6.90 17.59
C LYS A 25 -8.29 -7.66 17.11
N PRO A 26 -7.33 -7.96 18.00
CA PRO A 26 -6.02 -8.50 17.63
C PRO A 26 -6.08 -9.93 17.05
N ASP A 27 -7.20 -10.63 17.24
CA ASP A 27 -7.39 -11.99 16.73
C ASP A 27 -7.79 -12.03 15.25
N ARG A 28 -8.06 -10.88 14.62
CA ARG A 28 -8.49 -10.80 13.23
C ARG A 28 -7.48 -10.05 12.38
N LEU A 29 -7.06 -10.70 11.29
CA LEU A 29 -6.27 -10.09 10.22
C LEU A 29 -7.19 -9.37 9.24
N TYR A 30 -6.79 -8.17 8.84
CA TYR A 30 -7.39 -7.37 7.78
C TYR A 30 -6.35 -7.08 6.71
N ILE A 31 -6.83 -6.74 5.52
CA ILE A 31 -6.02 -6.28 4.40
C ILE A 31 -6.41 -4.83 4.10
N VAL A 32 -5.43 -3.96 3.90
CA VAL A 32 -5.69 -2.59 3.45
C VAL A 32 -6.26 -2.63 2.04
N ALA A 33 -7.46 -2.08 1.88
CA ALA A 33 -8.10 -1.90 0.59
C ALA A 33 -7.58 -0.63 -0.10
N GLU A 34 -7.43 0.45 0.66
CA GLU A 34 -7.02 1.76 0.15
C GLU A 34 -6.48 2.64 1.29
N TYR A 35 -5.52 3.49 0.97
CA TYR A 35 -5.09 4.63 1.78
C TYR A 35 -5.35 5.91 0.98
N ASP A 36 -6.22 6.77 1.50
CA ASP A 36 -6.51 8.09 0.92
C ASP A 36 -6.15 9.19 1.94
N PRO A 37 -5.06 9.95 1.73
CA PRO A 37 -4.63 11.00 2.66
C PRO A 37 -5.59 12.21 2.69
N MET A 38 -6.53 12.30 1.75
CA MET A 38 -7.56 13.33 1.74
C MET A 38 -8.76 12.98 2.64
N MET A 39 -8.79 11.77 3.19
CA MET A 39 -9.86 11.27 4.06
C MET A 39 -9.43 11.20 5.53
N VAL A 40 -10.40 11.38 6.43
CA VAL A 40 -10.19 11.32 7.88
C VAL A 40 -11.28 10.46 8.52
N PRO A 41 -11.00 9.22 8.94
CA PRO A 41 -9.73 8.48 8.86
C PRO A 41 -9.32 8.06 7.42
N PRO A 42 -8.01 7.83 7.15
CA PRO A 42 -7.51 7.63 5.78
C PRO A 42 -7.49 6.17 5.28
N ILE A 43 -7.61 5.17 6.15
CA ILE A 43 -7.36 3.75 5.76
C ILE A 43 -8.66 2.96 5.68
N TRP A 44 -8.92 2.36 4.53
CA TRP A 44 -10.02 1.40 4.35
C TRP A 44 -9.50 -0.03 4.42
N LEU A 45 -10.26 -0.90 5.08
CA LEU A 45 -9.95 -2.33 5.19
C LEU A 45 -10.94 -3.15 4.37
N VAL A 46 -10.47 -4.23 3.75
CA VAL A 46 -11.32 -5.16 3.02
C VAL A 46 -12.37 -5.75 3.96
N ASN A 47 -13.65 -5.67 3.56
CA ASN A 47 -14.80 -6.16 4.31
C ASN A 47 -15.00 -5.53 5.70
N ASP A 48 -14.43 -4.35 5.95
CA ASP A 48 -14.78 -3.52 7.11
C ASP A 48 -15.57 -2.29 6.64
N PRO A 49 -16.72 -1.96 7.27
CA PRO A 49 -17.62 -0.95 6.74
C PRO A 49 -17.16 0.49 7.01
N LYS A 50 -16.06 0.69 7.74
CA LYS A 50 -15.59 2.02 8.14
C LYS A 50 -14.08 2.19 7.94
N PRO A 51 -13.61 3.41 7.71
CA PRO A 51 -12.18 3.71 7.70
C PRO A 51 -11.60 3.78 9.12
N HIS A 52 -10.27 3.67 9.23
CA HIS A 52 -9.52 3.69 10.50
C HIS A 52 -8.28 4.57 10.43
N TYR A 53 -7.81 5.01 11.59
CA TYR A 53 -6.56 5.73 11.72
C TYR A 53 -5.36 4.77 11.82
N PRO A 54 -4.16 5.21 11.40
CA PRO A 54 -2.92 4.46 11.61
C PRO A 54 -2.70 3.99 13.05
N HIS A 55 -3.01 4.84 14.03
CA HIS A 55 -2.79 4.50 15.44
C HIS A 55 -3.74 3.42 15.99
N GLU A 56 -4.83 3.10 15.29
CA GLU A 56 -5.75 2.00 15.61
C GLU A 56 -5.26 0.65 15.08
N LEU A 57 -4.24 0.67 14.21
CA LEU A 57 -3.74 -0.48 13.48
C LEU A 57 -2.36 -0.92 13.97
N GLU A 58 -2.07 -2.20 13.74
CA GLU A 58 -0.77 -2.82 13.92
C GLU A 58 -0.38 -3.52 12.61
N LEU A 59 0.76 -3.12 12.03
CA LEU A 59 1.30 -3.71 10.81
C LEU A 59 1.81 -5.11 11.10
N ILE A 60 1.47 -6.08 10.26
CA ILE A 60 2.01 -7.43 10.35
C ILE A 60 3.25 -7.53 9.49
N ILE A 61 4.40 -7.27 10.12
CA ILE A 61 5.71 -7.28 9.48
C ILE A 61 6.28 -8.71 9.51
N ASP A 62 5.53 -9.70 9.00
CA ASP A 62 6.08 -11.04 8.81
C ASP A 62 6.82 -11.09 7.47
N LEU A 63 8.11 -10.70 7.48
CA LEU A 63 9.24 -11.07 6.61
C LEU A 63 8.98 -11.44 5.11
N PHE A 64 7.90 -11.01 4.50
CA PHE A 64 7.57 -11.22 3.10
C PHE A 64 7.30 -9.85 2.48
N CYS A 65 8.39 -9.11 2.26
CA CYS A 65 8.43 -8.10 1.23
C CYS A 65 8.76 -8.79 -0.11
N PRO A 66 7.80 -9.08 -1.00
CA PRO A 66 8.09 -8.93 -2.41
C PRO A 66 7.96 -7.44 -2.71
N VAL A 67 9.11 -6.78 -2.82
CA VAL A 67 9.29 -5.55 -3.59
C VAL A 67 8.40 -5.65 -4.83
N GLN A 68 7.45 -4.73 -4.98
CA GLN A 68 6.74 -4.55 -6.24
C GLN A 68 7.80 -4.23 -7.29
N ASN A 69 8.13 -5.25 -8.08
CA ASN A 69 9.02 -5.19 -9.22
C ASN A 69 8.40 -4.17 -10.18
N MET A 70 8.91 -2.94 -10.21
CA MET A 70 8.63 -2.00 -11.30
C MET A 70 9.33 -2.49 -12.57
N SER A 71 8.81 -3.57 -13.15
CA SER A 71 9.04 -3.91 -14.54
C SER A 71 8.17 -3.01 -15.41
N LYS A 72 8.71 -1.87 -15.81
CA LYS A 72 8.32 -1.20 -17.05
C LYS A 72 9.55 -0.59 -17.73
N ALA A 73 10.55 -1.42 -17.99
CA ALA A 73 11.41 -1.19 -19.14
C ALA A 73 10.60 -1.56 -20.40
N VAL A 74 9.83 -0.60 -20.92
CA VAL A 74 9.37 -0.64 -22.31
C VAL A 74 9.86 0.60 -23.04
N THR A 75 11.18 0.74 -23.12
CA THR A 75 11.77 1.55 -24.19
C THR A 75 11.88 0.65 -25.41
N ARG A 76 10.88 0.70 -26.29
CA ARG A 76 11.02 0.18 -27.65
C ARG A 76 12.17 0.94 -28.32
N SER A 77 13.29 0.27 -28.56
CA SER A 77 14.31 0.77 -29.50
C SER A 77 13.71 0.80 -30.92
N PRO A 78 13.85 1.90 -31.67
CA PRO A 78 13.45 1.94 -33.07
C PRO A 78 14.57 1.31 -33.91
N GLY A 79 14.30 0.19 -34.60
CA GLY A 79 15.30 -0.29 -35.56
C GLY A 79 15.30 -1.76 -35.97
N GLN A 80 14.16 -2.47 -35.97
CA GLN A 80 14.12 -3.79 -36.61
C GLN A 80 13.10 -3.81 -37.75
N LEU A 81 13.59 -3.50 -38.95
CA LEU A 81 12.96 -3.86 -40.22
C LEU A 81 12.86 -5.39 -40.28
N GLN A 82 11.67 -5.90 -40.48
CA GLN A 82 11.46 -7.31 -40.84
C GLN A 82 11.54 -7.42 -42.37
N PRO A 83 12.33 -8.34 -42.97
CA PRO A 83 12.15 -8.69 -44.36
C PRO A 83 10.92 -9.58 -44.52
N ILE A 84 10.20 -9.29 -45.60
CA ILE A 84 9.09 -10.03 -46.24
C ILE A 84 9.48 -11.45 -46.66
#